data_AF-A0A5J4PV64-F1
#
_entry.id   AF-A0A5J4PV64-F1
#
_cell.length_a   1.000
_cell.length_b   1.000
_cell.length_c   1.000
_cell.angle_alpha   90.00
_cell.angle_beta   90.00
_cell.angle_gamma   90.00
#
_symmetry.space_group_name_H-M   'P 1'
#
loop_
_entity.id
_entity.type
_entity.pdbx_description
1 polymer ?
#
loop_
_entity_poly.entity_id
_entity_poly.type
_entity_poly.pdbx_seq_one_letter_code
_entity_poly.pdbx_strand_id
1 'polypeptide(L)'
;MNEGSKLYLYSITAVTIIGGLLFGYDTAVISGAEKGLEGFFLTATDFHYNKVMHGIISSSALIGCVIGGALSGVFASRLGRRNSLRLAAILFFFS
;
A
#
# COMPACT_ATOMS: atom_id res chain seq x y z
N MET A 1 10.76 4.06 36.17
CA MET A 1 10.22 4.01 34.79
C MET A 1 11.34 4.43 33.87
N ASN A 2 11.85 3.51 33.04
CA ASN A 2 13.01 3.77 32.20
C ASN A 2 12.64 4.84 31.17
N GLU A 3 13.30 6.00 31.18
CA GLU A 3 13.10 7.02 30.16
C GLU A 3 13.52 6.43 28.81
N GLY A 4 12.54 6.04 27.99
CA GLY A 4 12.81 5.55 26.65
C GLY A 4 13.59 6.62 25.89
N SER A 5 14.78 6.26 25.40
CA SER A 5 15.63 7.15 24.61
C SER A 5 14.80 7.88 23.54
N LYS A 6 14.81 9.22 23.57
CA LYS A 6 14.10 10.05 22.59
C LYS A 6 14.49 9.69 21.15
N LEU A 7 15.75 9.32 20.94
CA LEU A 7 16.27 8.81 19.66
C LEU A 7 15.57 7.52 19.21
N TYR A 8 15.27 6.61 20.14
CA TYR A 8 14.54 5.38 19.82
C TYR A 8 13.11 5.69 19.36
N LEU A 9 12.42 6.62 20.04
CA LEU A 9 11.07 7.06 19.65
C LEU A 9 11.05 7.74 18.27
N TYR A 10 12.04 8.58 17.98
CA TYR A 10 12.18 9.18 16.65
C TYR A 10 12.40 8.13 15.55
N SER A 11 13.26 7.14 15.81
CA SER A 11 13.54 6.07 14.83
C SER A 11 12.29 5.24 14.51
N ILE A 12 11.54 4.80 15.51
CA ILE A 12 10.31 4.01 15.26
C ILE A 12 9.23 4.84 14.54
N THR A 13 9.15 6.15 14.86
CA THR A 13 8.18 7.05 14.23
C THR A 13 8.55 7.31 12.77
N ALA A 14 9.83 7.55 12.48
CA ALA A 14 10.33 7.72 11.12
C ALA A 14 10.04 6.49 10.25
N VAL A 15 10.31 5.28 10.75
CA VAL A 15 10.00 4.03 10.02
C VAL A 15 8.49 3.88 9.79
N THR A 16 7.66 4.25 10.76
CA THR A 16 6.20 4.19 10.63
C THR A 16 5.68 5.18 9.60
N ILE A 17 6.21 6.41 9.58
CA ILE A 17 5.86 7.44 8.59
C ILE A 17 6.28 7.01 7.18
N ILE A 18 7.48 6.44 7.02
CA ILE A 18 7.95 5.92 5.74
C ILE A 18 7.00 4.81 5.25
N GLY A 19 6.55 3.92 6.13
CA GLY A 19 5.54 2.91 5.77
C GLY A 19 4.23 3.51 5.26
N GLY A 20 3.71 4.54 5.93
CA GLY A 20 2.51 5.27 5.47
C GLY A 20 2.72 6.05 4.17
N LEU A 21 3.92 6.59 3.97
CA LEU A 21 4.29 7.30 2.74
C LEU A 21 4.40 6.35 1.55
N LEU A 22 4.99 5.16 1.74
CA LEU A 22 5.06 4.10 0.73
C LEU A 22 3.65 3.63 0.33
N PHE A 23 2.75 3.47 1.30
CA PHE A 23 1.35 3.12 1.03
C PHE A 23 0.65 4.16 0.13
N GLY A 24 0.81 5.45 0.43
CA GLY A 24 0.24 6.51 -0.41
C GLY A 24 0.89 6.61 -1.79
N TYR A 25 2.18 6.30 -1.90
CA TYR A 25 2.89 6.27 -3.17
C TYR A 25 2.31 5.26 -4.15
N ASP A 26 2.00 4.05 -3.69
CA ASP A 26 1.40 2.99 -4.53
C ASP A 26 0.06 3.44 -5.15
N THR A 27 -0.82 4.01 -4.34
CA THR A 27 -2.12 4.53 -4.81
C THR A 27 -1.95 5.68 -5.82
N ALA A 28 -0.94 6.53 -5.62
CA ALA A 28 -0.62 7.64 -6.52
C ALA A 28 -0.06 7.15 -7.87
N VAL A 29 0.78 6.11 -7.87
CA VAL A 29 1.34 5.51 -9.09
C VAL A 29 0.24 4.85 -9.91
N ILE A 30 -0.65 4.07 -9.30
CA ILE A 30 -1.79 3.44 -9.99
C ILE A 30 -2.65 4.51 -10.68
N SER A 31 -3.04 5.55 -9.95
CA SER A 31 -3.86 6.65 -10.48
C SER A 31 -3.15 7.44 -11.60
N GLY A 32 -1.82 7.53 -11.53
CA GLY A 32 -1.00 8.18 -12.57
C GLY A 32 -0.87 7.32 -13.83
N ALA A 33 -0.66 6.02 -13.67
CA ALA A 33 -0.55 5.06 -14.77
C ALA A 33 -1.89 4.89 -15.51
N GLU A 34 -3.01 4.95 -14.79
CA GLU A 34 -4.37 4.88 -15.34
C GLU A 34 -4.62 5.95 -16.42
N LYS A 35 -4.24 7.21 -16.16
CA LYS A 35 -4.37 8.30 -17.14
C LYS A 35 -3.49 8.09 -18.38
N GLY A 36 -2.29 7.55 -18.18
CA GLY A 36 -1.38 7.22 -19.28
C GLY A 36 -1.93 6.09 -20.15
N LEU A 37 -2.49 5.05 -19.53
CA LEU A 37 -3.14 3.95 -20.22
C LEU A 37 -4.36 4.41 -21.00
N GLU A 38 -5.22 5.25 -20.41
CA GLU A 38 -6.38 5.81 -21.11
C GLU A 38 -5.96 6.55 -22.38
N GLY A 39 -4.95 7.43 -22.29
CA GLY A 39 -4.41 8.13 -23.46
C GLY A 39 -3.82 7.21 -24.54
N PHE A 40 -3.16 6.11 -24.14
CA PHE A 40 -2.54 5.16 -25.06
C PHE A 40 -3.58 4.25 -25.74
N PHE A 41 -4.57 3.76 -24.99
CA PHE A 41 -5.61 2.86 -25.48
C PHE A 41 -6.70 3.56 -26.31
N LEU A 42 -6.91 4.88 -26.14
CA LEU A 42 -7.77 5.66 -27.03
C LEU A 42 -7.30 5.68 -28.49
N THR A 43 -6.02 5.39 -28.75
CA THR A 43 -5.44 5.31 -30.11
C THR A 43 -5.56 3.91 -30.73
N ALA A 44 -5.87 2.88 -29.93
CA ALA A 44 -5.95 1.49 -30.39
C ALA A 44 -7.38 1.14 -30.83
N THR A 45 -7.57 0.86 -32.13
CA THR A 45 -8.87 0.52 -32.74
C THR A 45 -9.47 -0.82 -32.30
N ASP A 46 -8.68 -1.71 -31.69
CA ASP A 46 -9.10 -3.08 -31.31
C ASP A 46 -9.44 -3.26 -29.82
N PHE A 47 -9.18 -2.25 -28.98
CA PHE A 47 -9.34 -2.38 -27.52
C PHE A 47 -10.17 -1.24 -26.97
N HIS A 48 -11.50 -1.44 -26.88
CA HIS A 48 -12.36 -0.54 -26.12
C HIS A 48 -11.98 -0.62 -24.65
N TYR A 49 -11.17 0.34 -24.19
CA TYR A 49 -10.84 0.55 -22.79
C TYR A 49 -12.12 0.93 -22.04
N ASN A 50 -12.83 -0.08 -21.56
CA ASN A 50 -14.10 0.09 -20.89
C ASN A 50 -13.84 0.64 -19.48
N LYS A 51 -14.62 1.64 -19.04
CA LYS A 51 -14.56 2.21 -17.69
C LYS A 51 -14.64 1.16 -16.58
N VAL A 52 -15.24 0.01 -16.90
CA VAL A 52 -15.31 -1.17 -16.02
C VAL A 52 -13.93 -1.76 -15.72
N MET A 53 -13.02 -1.86 -16.71
CA MET A 53 -11.65 -2.37 -16.49
C MET A 53 -10.83 -1.43 -15.60
N HIS A 54 -10.97 -0.12 -15.79
CA HIS A 54 -10.36 0.91 -14.95
C HIS A 54 -10.81 0.74 -13.49
N GLY A 55 -12.13 0.66 -13.26
CA GLY A 55 -12.69 0.42 -11.94
C GLY A 55 -12.21 -0.88 -11.29
N ILE A 56 -12.05 -1.96 -12.06
CA ILE A 56 -11.55 -3.25 -11.54
C ILE A 56 -10.08 -3.15 -11.10
N ILE A 57 -9.23 -2.47 -11.87
CA ILE A 57 -7.81 -2.31 -11.55
C ILE A 57 -7.66 -1.51 -10.24
N SER A 58 -8.28 -0.33 -10.16
CA SER A 58 -8.21 0.54 -8.97
C SER A 58 -8.86 -0.09 -7.73
N SER A 59 -10.00 -0.77 -7.88
CA SER A 59 -10.71 -1.39 -6.73
C SER A 59 -10.01 -2.63 -6.18
N SER A 60 -9.25 -3.37 -6.98
CA SER A 60 -8.53 -4.57 -6.53
C SER A 60 -7.51 -4.25 -5.42
N ALA A 61 -6.75 -3.16 -5.57
CA ALA A 61 -5.80 -2.69 -4.58
C ALA A 61 -6.50 -2.26 -3.28
N LEU A 62 -7.62 -1.53 -3.38
CA LEU A 62 -8.42 -1.11 -2.24
C LEU A 62 -9.01 -2.29 -1.46
N ILE A 63 -9.52 -3.31 -2.15
CA ILE A 63 -10.02 -4.55 -1.52
C ILE A 63 -8.89 -5.24 -0.75
N GLY A 64 -7.69 -5.34 -1.35
CA GLY A 64 -6.51 -5.86 -0.67
C GLY A 64 -6.16 -5.07 0.59
N CYS A 65 -6.24 -3.74 0.54
CA CYS A 65 -5.99 -2.86 1.69
C CYS A 65 -7.00 -3.07 2.82
N VAL A 66 -8.28 -3.24 2.50
CA VAL A 66 -9.34 -3.50 3.50
C VAL A 66 -9.09 -4.82 4.22
N ILE A 67 -8.81 -5.89 3.46
CA ILE A 67 -8.52 -7.21 4.01
C ILE A 67 -7.24 -7.19 4.84
N GLY A 68 -6.18 -6.55 4.32
CA GLY A 68 -4.90 -6.40 5.01
C GLY A 68 -5.03 -5.59 6.31
N GLY A 69 -5.81 -4.52 6.31
CA GLY A 69 -6.11 -3.71 7.49
C GLY A 69 -6.90 -4.48 8.55
N ALA A 70 -7.90 -5.27 8.15
CA ALA A 70 -8.66 -6.12 9.06
C ALA A 70 -7.79 -7.20 9.71
N LEU A 71 -6.88 -7.81 8.95
CA LEU A 71 -5.97 -8.84 9.44
C LEU A 71 -4.81 -8.27 10.26
N SER A 72 -4.38 -7.04 9.99
CA SER A 72 -3.25 -6.35 10.66
C SER A 72 -3.35 -6.40 12.19
N GLY A 73 -4.54 -6.17 12.76
CA GLY A 73 -4.75 -6.23 14.21
C GLY A 73 -4.48 -7.62 14.80
N VAL A 74 -4.96 -8.67 14.13
CA VAL A 74 -4.77 -10.07 14.55
C VAL A 74 -3.30 -10.47 14.44
N PHE A 75 -2.63 -10.08 13.35
CA PHE A 75 -1.20 -10.32 13.15
C PHE A 75 -0.35 -9.57 14.19
N ALA A 76 -0.68 -8.32 14.50
CA ALA A 76 0.03 -7.52 15.50
C ALA A 76 -0.08 -8.14 16.91
N SER A 77 -1.26 -8.68 17.25
CA SER A 77 -1.50 -9.34 18.54
C SER A 77 -0.86 -10.73 18.65
N ARG A 78 -0.81 -11.52 17.57
CA ARG A 78 -0.27 -12.91 17.61
C ARG A 78 1.22 -13.05 17.31
N LEU A 79 1.75 -12.27 16.36
CA LEU A 79 3.17 -12.34 15.94
C LEU A 79 4.05 -11.28 16.63
N GLY A 80 3.45 -10.36 17.37
CA GLY A 80 4.14 -9.26 18.03
C GLY A 80 4.46 -8.09 17.07
N ARG A 81 4.41 -6.87 17.59
CA ARG A 81 4.48 -5.61 16.82
C ARG A 81 5.72 -5.48 15.92
N ARG A 82 6.88 -5.98 16.36
CA ARG A 82 8.14 -5.95 15.59
C ARG A 82 8.18 -6.98 14.46
N ASN A 83 7.57 -8.15 14.64
CA ASN A 83 7.53 -9.17 13.59
C ASN A 83 6.46 -8.84 12.55
N SER A 84 5.34 -8.26 12.98
CA SER A 84 4.30 -7.74 12.09
C SER A 84 4.84 -6.64 11.16
N LEU A 85 5.70 -5.74 11.66
CA LEU A 85 6.35 -4.73 10.82
C LEU A 85 7.29 -5.35 9.76
N ARG A 86 8.05 -6.40 10.13
CA ARG A 86 8.92 -7.11 9.17
C ARG A 86 8.13 -7.83 8.09
N LEU A 87 7.02 -8.47 8.46
CA LEU A 87 6.13 -9.13 7.50
C LEU A 87 5.53 -8.11 6.51
N ALA A 88 5.07 -6.97 7.03
CA ALA A 88 4.55 -5.89 6.20
C ALA A 88 5.60 -5.34 5.22
N ALA A 89 6.85 -5.19 5.67
CA ALA A 89 7.95 -4.77 4.79
C ALA A 89 8.24 -5.78 3.67
N ILE A 90 8.18 -7.09 3.94
CA ILE A 90 8.37 -8.13 2.92
C ILE A 90 7.20 -8.12 1.93
N LEU A 91 5.96 -8.04 2.40
CA LEU A 91 4.78 -7.94 1.54
C LEU A 91 4.85 -6.71 0.63
N PHE A 92 5.26 -5.56 1.17
CA PHE A 92 5.43 -4.34 0.39
C PHE A 92 6.54 -4.47 -0.65
N PHE A 93 7.60 -5.24 -0.38
CA PHE A 93 8.67 -5.47 -1.35
C PHE A 93 8.24 -6.30 -2.57
N PHE A 94 7.25 -7.18 -2.41
CA PHE A 94 6.72 -8.01 -3.51
C PHE A 94 5.51 -7.38 -4.22
N SER A 95 4.92 -6.32 -3.65
CA SER A 95 3.73 -5.66 -4.20
C SER A 95 4.04 -4.72 -5.35
#